data_AF-A0A242CU59-F1
#
_entry.id   AF-A0A242CU59-F1
#
_cell.length_a   1.000
_cell.length_b   1.000
_cell.length_c   1.000
_cell.angle_alpha   90.00
_cell.angle_beta   90.00
_cell.angle_gamma   90.00
#
_symmetry.space_group_name_H-M   'P 1'
#
loop_
_entity.id
_entity.type
_entity.pdbx_description
1 polymer ?
#
loop_
_entity_poly.entity_id
_entity_poly.type
_entity_poly.pdbx_seq_one_letter_code
_entity_poly.pdbx_strand_id
1 'polypeptide(L)' 'MGKRFGYSLLATALYLVVSNIGNLVFGINRSFSWTTTLWEAFFFFIFVFLFQQFRKK' A
#
# COMPACT_ATOMS: atom_id res chain seq x y z
N MET A 1 -8.49 16.04 9.49
CA MET A 1 -8.29 14.63 9.08
C MET A 1 -8.20 14.39 7.56
N GLY A 2 -9.05 15.01 6.72
CA GLY A 2 -9.19 14.64 5.31
C GLY A 2 -7.91 14.61 4.46
N LYS A 3 -7.02 15.58 4.61
CA LYS A 3 -5.73 15.61 3.87
C LYS A 3 -4.83 14.42 4.21
N ARG A 4 -4.73 14.04 5.49
CA ARG A 4 -3.94 12.89 5.95
C ARG A 4 -4.51 11.56 5.45
N PHE A 5 -5.84 11.46 5.43
CA PHE A 5 -6.53 10.29 4.85
C PHE A 5 -6.26 10.17 3.35
N GLY A 6 -6.39 11.28 2.60
CA GLY A 6 -6.07 11.33 1.17
C GLY A 6 -4.63 10.95 0.85
N TYR A 7 -3.65 11.46 1.60
CA TYR A 7 -2.23 11.07 1.42
C TYR A 7 -1.98 9.59 1.74
N SER A 8 -2.68 9.03 2.74
CA SER A 8 -2.53 7.62 3.09
C SER A 8 -3.12 6.71 2.00
N LEU A 9 -4.29 7.09 1.46
CA LEU A 9 -4.88 6.41 0.30
C LEU A 9 -3.98 6.48 -0.93
N LEU A 10 -3.40 7.65 -1.21
CA LEU A 10 -2.48 7.83 -2.34
C LEU A 10 -1.25 6.93 -2.19
N ALA A 11 -0.65 6.88 -0.99
CA ALA A 11 0.49 6.01 -0.71
C ALA A 11 0.15 4.53 -0.91
N THR A 12 -1.02 4.08 -0.45
CA THR A 12 -1.48 2.70 -0.66
C THR A 12 -1.75 2.38 -2.12
N ALA A 13 -2.34 3.32 -2.87
CA ALA A 13 -2.55 3.15 -4.32
C ALA A 13 -1.22 3.02 -5.05
N LEU A 14 -0.23 3.86 -4.71
CA LEU A 14 1.13 3.75 -5.25
C LEU A 14 1.79 2.41 -4.90
N TYR A 15 1.64 1.94 -3.67
CA TYR A 15 2.13 0.63 -3.25
C TYR A 15 1.53 -0.51 -4.08
N LEU A 16 0.21 -0.50 -4.29
CA LEU A 16 -0.46 -1.51 -5.12
C LEU A 16 0.07 -1.50 -6.55
N VAL A 17 0.23 -0.32 -7.15
CA VAL A 17 0.74 -0.19 -8.52
C VAL A 17 2.18 -0.72 -8.60
N VAL A 18 3.07 -0.29 -7.70
CA VAL A 18 4.47 -0.71 -7.70
C VAL A 18 4.63 -2.20 -7.42
N SER A 19 3.85 -2.75 -6.49
CA SER A 19 3.89 -4.18 -6.15
C SER A 19 3.43 -5.05 -7.33
N ASN A 20 2.34 -4.67 -8.01
CA ASN A 20 1.86 -5.40 -9.19
C ASN A 20 2.80 -5.25 -10.39
N ILE A 21 3.32 -4.04 -10.66
CA ILE A 21 4.30 -3.83 -11.74
C ILE A 21 5.59 -4.58 -11.45
N GLY A 22 6.10 -4.53 -10.22
CA GLY A 22 7.28 -5.27 -9.82
C GLY A 22 7.10 -6.77 -10.01
N ASN A 23 5.94 -7.31 -9.62
CA ASN A 23 5.63 -8.71 -9.86
C ASN A 23 5.54 -9.05 -11.36
N LEU A 24 4.96 -8.18 -12.19
CA LEU A 24 4.88 -8.37 -13.65
C LEU A 24 6.25 -8.30 -14.35
N VAL A 25 7.11 -7.36 -13.96
CA VAL A 25 8.42 -7.12 -14.59
C VAL A 25 9.45 -8.17 -14.16
N PHE A 26 9.48 -8.50 -12.87
CA PHE A 26 10.51 -9.38 -12.31
C PHE A 26 10.06 -10.84 -12.16
N GLY A 27 8.77 -11.15 -12.38
CA GLY A 27 8.24 -12.50 -12.32
C GLY A 27 8.48 -13.19 -10.96
N ILE A 28 8.57 -12.40 -9.88
CA ILE A 28 9.05 -12.83 -8.56
C ILE A 28 8.19 -13.97 -7.98
N ASN A 29 6.89 -14.03 -8.31
CA ASN A 29 6.02 -15.08 -7.80
C ASN A 29 5.11 -15.69 -8.89
N ARG A 30 5.32 -16.97 -9.21
CA ARG A 30 4.40 -17.77 -10.06
C ARG A 30 3.05 -18.02 -9.39
N SER A 31 2.99 -17.94 -8.05
CA SER A 31 1.77 -18.07 -7.24
C SER A 31 1.36 -16.73 -6.64
N PHE A 32 1.41 -15.67 -7.46
CA PHE A 32 0.93 -14.35 -7.04
C PHE A 32 -0.56 -14.42 -6.68
N SER A 33 -0.85 -14.37 -5.38
CA SER A 33 -2.21 -14.40 -4.86
C SER A 33 -2.67 -12.97 -4.61
N TRP A 34 -3.65 -12.54 -5.38
CA TRP A 34 -4.30 -11.23 -5.23
C TRP A 34 -4.82 -11.00 -3.81
N THR A 35 -5.28 -12.05 -3.14
CA THR A 35 -5.74 -11.98 -1.74
C THR A 35 -4.62 -11.57 -0.79
N THR A 36 -3.41 -12.09 -0.99
CA THR A 36 -2.25 -11.72 -0.17
C THR A 36 -1.87 -10.26 -0.41
N THR A 37 -1.80 -9.83 -1.67
CA THR A 37 -1.48 -8.44 -2.03
C THR A 37 -2.52 -7.44 -1.49
N LEU A 38 -3.80 -7.81 -1.48
CA LEU A 38 -4.85 -6.99 -0.88
C LEU A 38 -4.69 -6.88 0.65
N TRP A 39 -4.34 -7.99 1.32
CA TRP A 39 -4.04 -7.97 2.75
C TRP A 39 -2.82 -7.10 3.05
N GLU A 40 -1.73 -7.24 2.29
CA GLU A 40 -0.55 -6.40 2.43
C GLU A 40 -0.86 -4.92 2.22
N ALA A 41 -1.63 -4.57 1.18
CA ALA A 41 -2.05 -3.20 0.92
C ALA A 41 -2.93 -2.63 2.05
N PHE A 42 -3.79 -3.46 2.65
CA PHE A 42 -4.61 -3.07 3.79
C PHE A 42 -3.77 -2.80 5.04
N PHE A 43 -2.85 -3.70 5.40
CA PHE A 43 -1.93 -3.48 6.52
C PHE A 43 -1.03 -2.26 6.28
N PHE A 44 -0.53 -2.09 5.06
CA PHE A 44 0.26 -0.92 4.66
C PHE A 44 -0.54 0.38 4.79
N PHE A 45 -1.81 0.38 4.36
CA PHE A 45 -2.69 1.53 4.53
C PHE A 45 -2.87 1.91 6.00
N ILE A 46 -3.17 0.94 6.86
CA ILE A 46 -3.32 1.18 8.31
C ILE A 46 -2.04 1.77 8.87
N PHE A 47 -0.88 1.18 8.53
CA PHE A 47 0.41 1.65 9.00
C PHE A 47 0.68 3.11 8.59
N VAL A 48 0.54 3.43 7.30
CA VAL A 48 0.76 4.79 6.78
C VAL A 48 -0.25 5.78 7.38
N PHE A 49 -1.51 5.37 7.51
CA PHE A 49 -2.55 6.19 8.10
C PHE A 49 -2.25 6.55 9.55
N LEU A 50 -1.93 5.55 10.38
CA LEU A 50 -1.54 5.77 11.78
C LEU A 50 -0.27 6.62 11.85
N PHE A 51 0.75 6.30 11.06
CA PHE A 51 2.00 7.05 11.02
C PHE A 51 1.76 8.53 10.70
N GLN A 52 0.89 8.84 9.74
CA GLN A 52 0.53 10.23 9.44
C GLN A 52 -0.31 10.91 10.52
N GLN A 53 -1.08 10.17 11.32
CA GLN A 53 -1.78 10.73 12.48
C GLN A 53 -0.82 11.09 13.60
N PHE A 54 0.12 10.21 13.91
CA PHE A 54 1.09 10.39 14.99
C PHE A 54 2.29 11.27 14.62
N ARG A 55 2.52 11.55 13.33
CA ARG A 55 3.51 12.53 12.90
C ARG A 55 3.12 13.91 13.45
N LYS A 56 3.83 14.33 14.51
CA LYS A 56 3.77 15.71 15.00
C LYS A 56 4.24 16.63 13.87
N LYS A 57 3.55 17.76 13.74
CA LYS A 57 3.79 18.75 12.69
C LYS A 57 5.19 19.34 12.81
#